data_AF-A0A2S7TYI7-F1
#
_entry.id   AF-A0A2S7TYI7-F1
#
_cell.length_a   1.000
_cell.length_b   1.000
_cell.length_c   1.000
_cell.angle_alpha   90.00
_cell.angle_beta   90.00
_cell.angle_gamma   90.00
#
_symmetry.space_group_name_H-M   'P 1'
#
loop_
_entity.id
_entity.type
_entity.pdbx_description
1 polymer ?
#
loop_
_entity_poly.entity_id
_entity_poly.type
_entity_poly.pdbx_seq_one_letter_code
_entity_poly.pdbx_strand_id
1 'polypeptide(L)'
;MSMKRRAKIFFQFCTPILALLGFISSFIKWGRPDHFHGQSFPFPIVMWDKAKKYNEHLPENDETFIDFVAPQSLLLNPLAFILTGLCLYLLFELLLATTKLVKHLRKK
;
A
#
# COMPACT_ATOMS: atom_id res chain seq x y z
N MET A 1 -17.64 12.04 -23.05
CA MET A 1 -17.77 12.02 -21.57
C MET A 1 -16.95 13.15 -20.97
N SER A 2 -17.59 14.04 -20.22
CA SER A 2 -16.97 15.17 -19.49
C SER A 2 -15.94 14.68 -18.46
N MET A 3 -14.86 15.43 -18.26
CA MET A 3 -13.80 15.14 -17.27
C MET A 3 -14.37 14.90 -15.88
N LYS A 4 -15.35 15.72 -15.45
CA LYS A 4 -16.06 15.57 -14.16
C LYS A 4 -16.72 14.19 -14.02
N ARG A 5 -17.31 13.68 -15.11
CA ARG A 5 -17.99 12.37 -15.11
C ARG A 5 -16.99 11.21 -15.10
N ARG A 6 -15.82 11.36 -15.75
CA ARG A 6 -14.74 10.35 -15.71
C ARG A 6 -14.16 10.21 -14.31
N ALA A 7 -13.81 11.35 -13.71
CA ALA A 7 -13.31 11.39 -12.33
C ALA A 7 -14.31 10.78 -11.35
N LYS A 8 -15.60 11.14 -11.45
CA LYS A 8 -16.64 10.56 -10.59
C LYS A 8 -16.72 9.04 -10.70
N ILE A 9 -16.74 8.48 -11.92
CA ILE A 9 -16.76 7.03 -12.14
C ILE A 9 -15.50 6.39 -11.55
N PHE A 10 -14.33 6.94 -11.85
CA PHE A 10 -13.06 6.43 -11.34
C PHE A 10 -13.05 6.39 -9.80
N PHE A 11 -13.35 7.51 -9.13
CA PHE A 11 -13.37 7.56 -7.67
C PHE A 11 -14.44 6.65 -7.04
N GLN A 12 -15.59 6.49 -7.69
CA GLN A 12 -16.66 5.65 -7.16
C GLN A 12 -16.30 4.16 -7.13
N PHE A 13 -15.48 3.68 -8.08
CA PHE A 13 -15.08 2.28 -8.14
C PHE A 13 -13.68 2.02 -7.55
N CYS A 14 -12.70 2.88 -7.82
CA CYS A 14 -11.32 2.65 -7.41
C CYS A 14 -11.07 2.92 -5.92
N THR A 15 -11.71 3.93 -5.33
CA THR A 15 -11.52 4.27 -3.91
C THR A 15 -11.91 3.13 -2.96
N PRO A 16 -13.09 2.48 -3.08
CA PRO A 16 -13.44 1.38 -2.18
C PRO A 16 -12.55 0.14 -2.39
N ILE A 17 -12.14 -0.16 -3.62
CA ILE A 17 -11.22 -1.27 -3.91
C ILE A 17 -9.85 -1.03 -3.27
N LEU A 18 -9.30 0.18 -3.42
CA LEU A 18 -8.03 0.55 -2.81
C LEU A 18 -8.10 0.55 -1.28
N ALA A 19 -9.20 1.04 -0.70
CA ALA A 19 -9.41 1.02 0.74
C ALA A 19 -9.50 -0.42 1.27
N LEU A 20 -10.21 -1.32 0.57
CA LEU A 20 -10.30 -2.73 0.93
C LEU A 20 -8.95 -3.43 0.83
N LEU A 21 -8.18 -3.19 -0.24
CA LEU A 21 -6.83 -3.74 -0.39
C LEU A 21 -5.88 -3.21 0.70
N GLY A 22 -5.95 -1.90 1.02
CA GLY A 22 -5.22 -1.30 2.13
C GLY A 22 -5.59 -1.92 3.48
N PHE A 23 -6.88 -2.16 3.71
CA PHE A 23 -7.36 -2.83 4.92
C PHE A 23 -6.84 -4.27 5.02
N ILE A 24 -7.03 -5.09 3.98
CA ILE A 24 -6.56 -6.50 3.98
C ILE A 24 -5.05 -6.57 4.17
N SER A 25 -4.31 -5.70 3.48
CA SER A 25 -2.86 -5.67 3.54
C SER A 25 -2.32 -5.20 4.90
N SER A 26 -3.14 -4.53 5.72
CA SER A 26 -2.80 -4.21 7.11
C SER A 26 -2.69 -5.42 8.03
N PHE A 27 -3.28 -6.56 7.64
CA PHE A 27 -3.18 -7.82 8.37
C PHE A 27 -2.03 -8.71 7.90
N ILE A 28 -1.32 -8.34 6.83
CA ILE A 28 -0.16 -9.07 6.37
C ILE A 28 1.00 -8.80 7.32
N LYS A 29 1.48 -9.86 7.97
CA LYS A 29 2.71 -9.83 8.76
C LYS A 29 3.90 -9.84 7.81
N TRP A 30 4.76 -8.84 7.93
CA TRP A 30 6.04 -8.76 7.23
C TRP A 30 7.15 -9.21 8.17
N GLY A 31 8.16 -9.92 7.66
CA GLY A 31 9.32 -10.33 8.48
C GLY A 31 9.61 -11.82 8.53
N ARG A 32 10.62 -12.21 9.31
CA ARG A 32 10.94 -13.61 9.64
C ARG A 32 10.85 -13.82 11.15
N PRO A 33 10.31 -14.96 11.65
CA PRO A 33 10.16 -15.30 13.09
C PRO A 33 11.35 -14.94 14.00
N ASP A 34 12.52 -14.98 13.40
CA ASP A 34 13.84 -14.89 13.97
C ASP A 34 14.42 -13.47 13.93
N HIS A 35 14.04 -12.62 12.95
CA HIS A 35 14.54 -11.25 12.77
C HIS A 35 13.46 -10.36 12.12
N PHE A 36 13.23 -9.17 12.71
CA PHE A 36 12.42 -8.07 12.18
C PHE A 36 11.01 -8.45 11.70
N HIS A 37 9.98 -8.01 12.42
CA HIS A 37 8.58 -8.16 11.99
C HIS A 37 7.89 -6.81 11.93
N GLY A 38 6.92 -6.66 11.03
CA GLY A 38 6.07 -5.48 11.04
C GLY A 38 4.66 -5.77 10.57
N GLN A 39 3.75 -4.89 10.95
CA GLN A 39 2.35 -4.92 10.54
C GLN A 39 2.01 -3.60 9.83
N SER A 40 1.25 -3.72 8.74
CA SER A 40 0.87 -2.70 7.74
C SER A 40 1.57 -2.77 6.38
N PHE A 41 0.88 -2.25 5.37
CA PHE A 41 1.29 -2.25 3.95
C PHE A 41 0.98 -0.89 3.31
N PRO A 42 1.80 -0.42 2.34
CA PRO A 42 3.04 -1.04 1.84
C PRO A 42 4.26 -0.87 2.75
N PHE A 43 4.19 0.01 3.76
CA PHE A 43 5.26 0.20 4.74
C PHE A 43 4.77 -0.21 6.13
N PRO A 44 5.49 -1.07 6.87
CA PRO A 44 5.12 -1.44 8.24
C PRO A 44 5.23 -0.22 9.18
N ILE A 45 4.15 0.10 9.87
CA ILE A 45 4.05 1.23 10.83
C ILE A 45 4.51 0.76 12.20
N VAL A 46 4.07 -0.42 12.61
CA VAL A 46 4.56 -1.09 13.82
C VAL A 46 5.59 -2.10 13.40
N MET A 47 6.74 -2.05 14.04
CA MET A 47 7.84 -2.98 13.86
C MET A 47 8.22 -3.59 15.20
N TRP A 48 8.73 -4.81 15.16
CA TRP A 48 9.15 -5.59 16.32
C TRP A 48 10.53 -6.18 16.07
N ASP A 49 11.40 -6.06 17.07
CA ASP A 49 12.77 -6.56 17.02
C ASP A 49 13.15 -7.12 18.39
N LYS A 50 14.15 -8.01 18.44
CA LYS A 50 14.51 -8.70 19.68
C LYS A 50 15.12 -7.71 20.67
N ALA A 51 14.62 -7.72 21.91
CA ALA A 51 15.08 -6.82 22.96
C ALA A 51 16.59 -6.92 23.22
N LYS A 52 17.18 -8.12 23.09
CA LYS A 52 18.62 -8.38 23.22
C LYS A 52 19.47 -7.47 22.32
N LYS A 53 18.96 -7.04 21.16
CA LYS A 53 19.68 -6.14 20.26
C LYS A 53 19.93 -4.75 20.86
N TYR A 54 19.07 -4.29 21.77
CA TYR A 54 19.15 -2.96 22.38
C TYR A 54 19.55 -2.99 23.84
N ASN A 55 19.62 -4.19 24.46
CA ASN A 55 20.00 -4.35 25.85
C ASN A 55 20.84 -5.63 26.03
N GLU A 56 22.16 -5.44 26.08
CA GLU A 56 23.16 -6.52 26.14
C GLU A 56 23.11 -7.32 27.45
N HIS A 57 22.42 -6.81 28.47
CA HIS A 57 22.29 -7.48 29.77
C HIS A 57 21.17 -8.53 29.82
N LEU A 58 20.40 -8.71 28.75
CA LEU A 58 19.34 -9.71 28.71
C LEU A 58 19.91 -11.13 28.53
N PRO A 59 19.30 -12.16 29.18
CA PRO A 59 19.73 -13.54 29.03
C PRO A 59 19.71 -13.99 27.56
N GLU A 60 20.61 -14.91 27.17
CA GLU A 60 20.71 -15.33 25.76
C GLU A 60 19.44 -15.99 25.20
N ASN A 61 18.63 -16.55 26.08
CA ASN A 61 17.38 -17.22 25.76
C ASN A 61 16.15 -16.31 25.89
N ASP A 62 16.35 -15.00 26.06
CA ASP A 62 15.25 -14.07 26.13
C ASP A 62 14.64 -13.83 24.74
N GLU A 63 13.37 -14.21 24.59
CA GLU A 63 12.57 -14.04 23.37
C GLU A 63 11.71 -12.78 23.41
N THR A 64 11.97 -11.86 24.33
CA THR A 64 11.23 -10.60 24.41
C THR A 64 11.42 -9.76 23.15
N PHE A 65 10.31 -9.28 22.59
CA PHE A 65 10.29 -8.35 21.46
C PHE A 65 9.92 -6.95 21.94
N ILE A 66 10.51 -5.94 21.30
CA ILE A 66 10.19 -4.52 21.55
C ILE A 66 9.45 -3.99 20.33
N ASP A 67 8.28 -3.39 20.58
CA ASP A 67 7.49 -2.65 19.62
C ASP A 67 8.10 -1.26 19.39
N PHE A 68 8.31 -0.89 18.13
CA PHE A 68 8.67 0.45 17.73
C PHE A 68 7.80 0.92 16.58
N VAL A 69 7.37 2.17 16.66
CA VAL A 69 6.69 2.84 15.55
C VAL A 69 7.75 3.32 14.58
N ALA A 70 7.61 2.99 13.31
CA ALA A 70 8.44 3.47 12.21
C ALA A 70 7.90 4.83 11.72
N PRO A 71 8.49 5.98 12.11
CA PRO A 71 7.90 7.29 11.80
C PRO A 71 7.87 7.58 10.30
N GLN A 72 8.86 7.07 9.56
CA GLN A 72 8.90 7.16 8.10
C GLN A 72 7.68 6.51 7.45
N SER A 73 7.17 5.41 8.01
CA SER A 73 6.03 4.69 7.46
C SER A 73 4.72 5.46 7.60
N LEU A 74 4.62 6.36 8.58
CA LEU A 74 3.46 7.26 8.73
C LEU A 74 3.35 8.25 7.55
N LEU A 75 4.47 8.63 6.94
CA LEU A 75 4.52 9.48 5.75
C LEU A 75 4.46 8.67 4.44
N LEU A 76 5.17 7.54 4.39
CA LEU A 76 5.29 6.74 3.18
C LEU A 76 3.98 6.02 2.80
N ASN A 77 3.15 5.61 3.78
CA ASN A 77 1.88 4.96 3.48
C ASN A 77 0.86 5.89 2.79
N PRO A 78 0.58 7.12 3.29
CA PRO A 78 -0.25 8.09 2.57
C PRO A 78 0.31 8.43 1.17
N LEU A 79 1.63 8.61 1.06
CA LEU A 79 2.26 8.92 -0.22
C LEU A 79 2.08 7.76 -1.22
N ALA A 80 2.30 6.53 -0.79
CA ALA A 80 2.09 5.36 -1.62
C ALA A 80 0.62 5.20 -2.05
N PHE A 81 -0.32 5.51 -1.16
CA PHE A 81 -1.75 5.53 -1.50
C PHE A 81 -2.06 6.55 -2.61
N ILE A 82 -1.55 7.78 -2.48
CA ILE A 82 -1.73 8.85 -3.49
C ILE A 82 -1.11 8.44 -4.82
N LEU A 83 0.13 7.94 -4.81
CA LEU A 83 0.84 7.52 -6.03
C LEU A 83 0.13 6.35 -6.71
N THR A 84 -0.35 5.38 -5.94
CA THR A 84 -1.13 4.25 -6.47
C THR A 84 -2.42 4.73 -7.11
N GLY A 85 -3.15 5.65 -6.45
CA GLY A 85 -4.34 6.27 -7.01
C GLY A 85 -4.08 7.00 -8.33
N LEU A 86 -2.98 7.76 -8.42
CA LEU A 86 -2.56 8.44 -9.64
C LEU A 86 -2.24 7.46 -10.76
N CYS A 87 -1.46 6.41 -10.48
CA CYS A 87 -1.13 5.36 -11.45
C CYS A 87 -2.40 4.69 -12.01
N LEU A 88 -3.35 4.34 -11.14
CA LEU A 88 -4.61 3.74 -11.56
C LEU A 88 -5.45 4.70 -12.40
N TYR A 89 -5.46 5.98 -12.08
CA TYR A 89 -6.17 6.98 -12.88
C TYR A 89 -5.58 7.11 -14.29
N LEU A 90 -4.25 7.13 -14.40
CA LEU A 90 -3.56 7.17 -15.69
C LEU A 90 -3.83 5.90 -16.52
N LEU A 91 -3.81 4.73 -15.90
CA LEU A 91 -4.17 3.46 -16.56
C LEU A 91 -5.63 3.47 -17.05
N PHE A 92 -6.54 4.04 -16.27
CA PHE A 92 -7.94 4.19 -16.68
C PHE A 92 -8.10 5.12 -17.90
N GLU A 93 -7.44 6.28 -17.91
CA GLU A 93 -7.47 7.18 -19.07
C GLU A 93 -6.82 6.54 -20.30
N LEU A 94 -5.73 5.77 -20.12
CA LEU A 94 -5.10 5.00 -21.20
C LEU A 94 -6.08 3.97 -21.79
N LEU A 95 -6.79 3.23 -20.94
CA LEU A 95 -7.79 2.25 -21.38
C LEU A 95 -8.96 2.91 -22.14
N LEU A 96 -9.38 4.10 -21.71
CA LEU A 96 -10.37 4.89 -22.45
C LEU A 96 -9.84 5.40 -23.80
N ALA A 97 -8.54 5.70 -23.89
CA ALA A 97 -7.91 6.13 -25.14
C ALA A 97 -7.80 4.96 -26.13
N THR A 98 -7.33 3.78 -25.68
CA THR A 98 -7.19 2.59 -26.52
C THR A 98 -8.54 2.10 -27.04
N THR A 99 -9.58 2.07 -26.20
CA THR A 99 -10.93 1.69 -26.63
C THR A 99 -11.50 2.63 -27.70
N LYS A 100 -11.20 3.93 -27.65
CA LYS A 100 -11.56 4.88 -28.72
C LYS A 100 -10.80 4.59 -30.01
N LEU A 101 -9.49 4.34 -29.90
CA LEU A 101 -8.65 4.01 -31.06
C LEU A 101 -9.15 2.75 -31.76
N VAL A 102 -9.41 1.67 -31.03
CA VAL A 102 -9.96 0.41 -31.57
C VAL A 102 -11.30 0.65 -32.26
N LYS A 103 -12.19 1.44 -31.66
CA LYS A 103 -13.48 1.80 -32.29
C LYS A 103 -13.31 2.60 -33.59
N HIS A 104 -12.29 3.45 -33.67
CA HIS A 104 -11.99 4.21 -34.89
C HIS A 104 -11.44 3.29 -35.99
N LEU A 105 -10.51 2.40 -35.65
CA LEU A 105 -9.94 1.43 -36.60
C LEU A 105 -10.98 0.47 -37.15
N ARG A 106 -11.95 0.03 -36.33
CA ARG A 106 -13.03 -0.88 -36.77
C ARG A 106 -14.05 -0.24 -37.73
N LYS A 107 -14.05 1.09 -37.87
CA LYS A 107 -14.98 1.83 -38.74
C LYS A 107 -14.38 2.20 -40.10
N LYS A 108 -13.08 1.98 -40.29
CA LYS A 108 -12.42 2.06 -41.60
C LYS A 108 -12.37 0.68 -42.22
#